data_AF-A0A929VZ22-F1
#
_entry.id   AF-A0A929VZ22-F1
#
_cell.length_a   1.000
_cell.length_b   1.000
_cell.length_c   1.000
_cell.angle_alpha   90.00
_cell.angle_beta   90.00
_cell.angle_gamma   90.00
#
_symmetry.space_group_name_H-M   'P 1'
#
loop_
_entity.id
_entity.type
_entity.pdbx_description
1 polymer ?
#
loop_
_entity_poly.entity_id
_entity_poly.type
_entity_poly.pdbx_seq_one_letter_code
_entity_poly.pdbx_strand_id
1 'polypeptide(L)'
;MIRSILLVLFSLVGLTGSAQTAQSIFEWDANSVITKDIFRPLTGDSYAAPRSSRSKLYVLHSYTVKNLQGDSYIVKINSLDDRTDRKNYDGFSIQHKGKNLLTYYTGDPLYNCGNITLWKDKSRFLQIPLDNKSFALCFGGWIYDQDEAPELVIVVVSDGKAQVVFDNYAFAYKYTPAPNFSIEFVDDWSGIGEDPDIYKKPSFLHGRTKHKIWREGNVLKYKSWK
;
A
#
# COMPACT_ATOMS: atom_id res chain seq x y z
N MET A 1 15.23 5.23 71.18
CA MET A 1 13.84 4.98 70.79
C MET A 1 13.73 5.24 69.30
N ILE A 2 13.55 4.18 68.51
CA ILE A 2 13.41 4.19 67.05
C ILE A 2 12.06 4.81 66.66
N ARG A 3 12.00 5.58 65.57
CA ARG A 3 10.86 5.81 64.63
C ARG A 3 11.17 7.00 63.72
N SER A 4 10.93 7.05 62.42
CA SER A 4 10.67 6.08 61.35
C SER A 4 10.87 6.89 60.06
N ILE A 5 11.50 6.27 59.07
CA ILE A 5 11.74 6.80 57.72
C ILE A 5 10.41 6.86 56.95
N LEU A 6 10.16 7.95 56.20
CA LEU A 6 9.23 7.93 55.09
C LEU A 6 9.87 8.62 53.87
N LEU A 7 10.70 7.85 53.16
CA LEU A 7 11.13 8.16 51.80
C LEU A 7 10.05 7.60 50.86
N VAL A 8 9.21 8.46 50.32
CA VAL A 8 8.30 8.08 49.23
C VAL A 8 9.11 8.10 47.94
N LEU A 9 9.69 6.95 47.59
CA LEU A 9 10.17 6.69 46.23
C LEU A 9 8.94 6.57 45.33
N PHE A 10 8.69 7.55 44.47
CA PHE A 10 7.83 7.36 43.31
C PHE A 10 8.56 6.43 42.33
N SER A 11 8.25 5.14 42.41
CA SER A 11 8.53 4.18 41.36
C SER A 11 7.66 4.52 40.15
N LEU A 12 8.19 5.32 39.21
CA LEU A 12 7.70 5.32 37.84
C LEU A 12 8.07 3.96 37.22
N VAL A 13 7.25 2.95 37.52
CA VAL A 13 7.27 1.68 36.80
C VAL A 13 6.84 2.01 35.37
N GLY A 14 7.78 1.80 34.45
CA GLY A 14 7.63 2.11 33.04
C GLY A 14 6.42 1.41 32.44
N LEU A 15 5.44 2.21 32.02
CA LEU A 15 4.67 1.89 30.84
C LEU A 15 5.53 2.26 29.64
N THR A 16 6.50 1.41 29.30
CA THR A 16 7.00 1.36 27.92
C THR A 16 5.87 0.76 27.08
N GLY A 17 4.83 1.56 26.83
CA GLY A 17 4.01 1.32 25.67
C GLY A 17 4.97 1.34 24.50
N SER A 18 5.15 0.19 23.84
CA SER A 18 5.98 0.06 22.65
C SER A 18 5.36 0.93 21.55
N ALA A 19 5.63 2.24 21.60
CA ALA A 19 5.33 3.14 20.51
C ALA A 19 6.27 2.72 19.39
N GLN A 20 5.76 1.88 18.48
CA GLN A 20 6.50 1.49 17.30
C GLN A 20 6.91 2.77 16.58
N THR A 21 8.22 3.01 16.53
CA THR A 21 8.77 4.24 15.97
C THR A 21 8.41 4.26 14.48
N ALA A 22 7.92 5.41 14.01
CA ALA A 22 7.63 5.61 12.61
C ALA A 22 8.88 5.29 11.77
N GLN A 23 8.71 4.44 10.75
CA GLN A 23 9.80 4.04 9.86
C GLN A 23 9.41 4.26 8.40
N SER A 24 10.39 4.56 7.54
CA SER A 24 10.12 4.66 6.10
C SER A 24 9.89 3.26 5.51
N ILE A 25 8.93 3.11 4.60
CA ILE A 25 8.69 1.80 3.93
C ILE A 25 9.75 1.46 2.88
N PHE A 26 10.54 2.46 2.49
CA PHE A 26 11.72 2.33 1.66
C PHE A 26 12.75 3.39 2.07
N GLU A 27 14.00 3.22 1.66
CA GLU A 27 15.05 4.24 1.77
C GLU A 27 15.54 4.63 0.38
N TRP A 28 16.15 5.82 0.29
CA TRP A 28 16.84 6.27 -0.91
C TRP A 28 18.30 5.82 -0.90
N ASP A 29 18.77 5.31 -2.03
CA ASP A 29 20.19 5.16 -2.35
C ASP A 29 20.49 5.88 -3.66
N ALA A 30 21.02 7.09 -3.53
CA ALA A 30 21.04 8.09 -4.60
C ALA A 30 19.66 8.24 -5.24
N ASN A 31 19.50 7.92 -6.52
CA ASN A 31 18.23 7.98 -7.25
C ASN A 31 17.48 6.63 -7.25
N SER A 32 17.93 5.66 -6.46
CA SER A 32 17.37 4.31 -6.40
C SER A 32 16.63 4.10 -5.09
N VAL A 33 15.73 3.12 -5.09
CA VAL A 33 14.92 2.75 -3.93
C VAL A 33 15.49 1.48 -3.32
N ILE A 34 15.81 1.52 -2.03
CA ILE A 34 16.09 0.33 -1.21
C ILE A 34 14.79 -0.10 -0.56
N THR A 35 14.35 -1.31 -0.89
CA THR A 35 13.11 -1.90 -0.39
C THR A 35 13.34 -2.68 0.90
N LYS A 36 12.31 -2.85 1.72
CA LYS A 36 12.37 -3.62 2.97
C LYS A 36 11.32 -4.74 2.94
N ASP A 37 11.76 -5.99 3.14
CA ASP A 37 10.89 -7.16 2.99
C ASP A 37 9.74 -7.23 3.99
N ILE A 38 9.92 -6.63 5.18
CA ILE A 38 8.87 -6.53 6.21
C ILE A 38 7.59 -5.83 5.73
N PHE A 39 7.66 -5.04 4.65
CA PHE A 39 6.51 -4.34 4.07
C PHE A 39 5.94 -5.01 2.83
N ARG A 40 6.52 -6.14 2.42
CA ARG A 40 6.17 -6.83 1.18
C ARG A 40 5.94 -8.34 1.40
N PRO A 41 5.21 -8.76 2.45
CA PRO A 41 5.02 -10.19 2.73
C PRO A 41 4.38 -10.95 1.55
N LEU A 42 3.53 -10.31 0.75
CA LEU A 42 2.81 -10.94 -0.35
C LEU A 42 3.61 -11.03 -1.67
N THR A 43 4.84 -10.49 -1.69
CA THR A 43 5.70 -10.60 -2.89
C THR A 43 6.13 -12.05 -3.16
N GLY A 44 6.08 -12.94 -2.17
CA GLY A 44 6.32 -14.38 -2.37
C GLY A 44 5.27 -15.07 -3.24
N ASP A 45 4.03 -14.58 -3.18
CA ASP A 45 2.90 -15.08 -3.98
C ASP A 45 2.78 -14.34 -5.33
N SER A 46 3.43 -13.19 -5.41
CA SER A 46 3.60 -12.41 -6.64
C SER A 46 4.58 -13.08 -7.61
N TYR A 47 4.38 -12.88 -8.90
CA TYR A 47 5.24 -13.46 -9.94
C TYR A 47 5.59 -12.43 -11.00
N ALA A 48 6.78 -12.54 -11.58
CA ALA A 48 7.27 -11.61 -12.61
C ALA A 48 6.93 -12.05 -14.05
N ALA A 49 6.56 -13.33 -14.22
CA ALA A 49 6.31 -13.94 -15.51
C ALA A 49 5.06 -14.83 -15.44
N PRO A 50 4.25 -14.91 -16.51
CA PRO A 50 3.11 -15.82 -16.55
C PRO A 50 3.52 -17.24 -16.13
N ARG A 51 2.70 -17.87 -15.28
CA ARG A 51 2.93 -19.22 -14.72
C ARG A 51 3.14 -20.32 -15.78
N SER A 52 2.88 -20.04 -17.06
CA SER A 52 3.18 -20.95 -18.18
C SER A 52 3.57 -20.19 -19.45
N SER A 53 4.36 -20.84 -20.32
CA SER A 53 4.68 -20.36 -21.68
C SER A 53 3.46 -20.20 -22.61
N ARG A 54 2.27 -20.62 -22.16
CA ARG A 54 1.00 -20.48 -22.88
C ARG A 54 0.17 -19.28 -22.42
N SER A 55 0.48 -18.68 -21.28
CA SER A 55 -0.34 -17.57 -20.78
C SER A 55 0.01 -16.31 -21.57
N LYS A 56 -0.93 -15.85 -22.41
CA LYS A 56 -0.81 -14.57 -23.10
C LYS A 56 -1.03 -13.44 -22.11
N LEU A 57 -0.21 -12.41 -22.25
CA LEU A 57 -0.38 -11.14 -21.55
C LEU A 57 -1.32 -10.24 -22.36
N TYR A 58 -2.40 -9.82 -21.73
CA TYR A 58 -3.36 -8.87 -22.30
C TYR A 58 -3.23 -7.53 -21.59
N VAL A 59 -2.98 -6.47 -22.36
CA VAL A 59 -3.05 -5.09 -21.84
C VAL A 59 -4.50 -4.65 -21.92
N LEU A 60 -5.15 -4.54 -20.76
CA LEU A 60 -6.54 -4.10 -20.69
C LEU A 60 -6.65 -2.58 -20.91
N HIS A 61 -5.78 -1.82 -20.24
CA HIS A 61 -5.79 -0.36 -20.30
C HIS A 61 -4.37 0.19 -20.20
N SER A 62 -4.15 1.37 -20.78
CA SER A 62 -2.88 2.09 -20.73
C SER A 62 -3.13 3.52 -20.30
N TYR A 63 -2.36 4.00 -19.34
CA TYR A 63 -2.47 5.32 -18.74
C TYR A 63 -1.14 6.06 -18.89
N THR A 64 -1.21 7.35 -19.19
CA THR A 64 -0.03 8.22 -19.15
C THR A 64 -0.04 8.97 -17.82
N VAL A 65 1.04 8.87 -17.06
CA VAL A 65 1.27 9.62 -15.82
C VAL A 65 2.52 10.48 -15.97
N LYS A 66 2.61 11.56 -15.20
CA LYS A 66 3.76 12.47 -15.23
C LYS A 66 4.30 12.73 -13.83
N ASN A 67 5.61 12.82 -13.69
CA ASN A 67 6.20 13.42 -12.48
C ASN A 67 5.97 14.94 -12.49
N LEU A 68 6.34 15.63 -11.40
CA LEU A 68 6.15 17.09 -11.31
C LEU A 68 7.06 17.87 -12.28
N GLN A 69 8.15 17.28 -12.77
CA GLN A 69 8.98 17.84 -13.85
C GLN A 69 8.37 17.69 -15.24
N GLY A 70 7.31 16.90 -15.38
CA GLY A 70 6.62 16.66 -16.65
C GLY A 70 7.11 15.44 -17.44
N ASP A 71 8.09 14.68 -16.92
CA ASP A 71 8.51 13.42 -17.54
C ASP A 71 7.35 12.43 -17.55
N SER A 72 7.12 11.81 -18.70
CA SER A 72 5.96 10.94 -18.93
C SER A 72 6.32 9.46 -18.79
N TYR A 73 5.46 8.74 -18.09
CA TYR A 73 5.53 7.29 -17.87
C TYR A 73 4.22 6.66 -18.34
N ILE A 74 4.30 5.42 -18.79
CA ILE A 74 3.13 4.64 -19.21
C ILE A 74 2.87 3.54 -18.19
N VAL A 75 1.68 3.54 -17.59
CA VAL A 75 1.20 2.48 -16.70
C VAL A 75 0.20 1.63 -17.46
N LYS A 76 0.50 0.34 -17.63
CA LYS A 76 -0.37 -0.63 -18.28
C LYS A 76 -0.99 -1.53 -17.23
N ILE A 77 -2.30 -1.73 -17.33
CA ILE A 77 -3.05 -2.68 -16.52
C ILE A 77 -3.15 -3.98 -17.31
N ASN A 78 -2.74 -5.07 -16.68
CA ASN A 78 -2.44 -6.34 -17.32
C ASN A 78 -3.34 -7.46 -16.81
N SER A 79 -3.73 -8.34 -17.72
CA SER A 79 -4.49 -9.56 -17.44
C SER A 79 -3.79 -10.76 -18.07
N LEU A 80 -3.86 -11.90 -17.41
CA LEU A 80 -3.47 -13.22 -17.94
C LEU A 80 -4.66 -13.96 -18.56
N ASP A 81 -5.83 -13.34 -18.45
CA ASP A 81 -7.12 -13.77 -18.96
C ASP A 81 -7.53 -12.87 -20.12
N ASP A 82 -8.08 -13.46 -21.18
CA ASP A 82 -8.48 -12.77 -22.41
C ASP A 82 -9.88 -12.16 -22.34
N ARG A 83 -10.60 -12.38 -21.23
CA ARG A 83 -11.90 -11.76 -20.96
C ARG A 83 -11.79 -10.24 -20.90
N THR A 84 -12.54 -9.59 -21.79
CA THR A 84 -12.53 -8.12 -21.95
C THR A 84 -13.53 -7.40 -21.06
N ASP A 85 -14.49 -8.10 -20.46
CA ASP A 85 -15.50 -7.58 -19.55
C ASP A 85 -15.06 -7.60 -18.07
N ARG A 86 -13.87 -8.16 -17.81
CA ARG A 86 -13.35 -8.32 -16.46
C ARG A 86 -12.98 -6.97 -15.85
N LYS A 87 -13.53 -6.72 -14.66
CA LYS A 87 -13.33 -5.48 -13.92
C LYS A 87 -12.01 -5.49 -13.13
N ASN A 88 -11.61 -6.63 -12.56
CA ASN A 88 -10.27 -6.84 -11.98
C ASN A 88 -9.19 -7.05 -13.04
N TYR A 89 -7.96 -7.12 -12.59
CA TYR A 89 -6.76 -7.39 -13.37
C TYR A 89 -5.73 -8.11 -12.51
N ASP A 90 -4.78 -8.81 -13.14
CA ASP A 90 -3.83 -9.66 -12.43
C ASP A 90 -2.50 -8.95 -12.13
N GLY A 91 -2.27 -7.78 -12.75
CA GLY A 91 -1.04 -7.04 -12.54
C GLY A 91 -0.93 -5.77 -13.35
N PHE A 92 0.26 -5.17 -13.34
CA PHE A 92 0.54 -3.95 -14.07
C PHE A 92 1.98 -3.90 -14.57
N SER A 93 2.26 -3.00 -15.51
CA SER A 93 3.62 -2.69 -15.92
C SER A 93 3.82 -1.19 -16.08
N ILE A 94 5.06 -0.75 -15.84
CA ILE A 94 5.45 0.66 -15.88
C ILE A 94 6.56 0.80 -16.92
N GLN A 95 6.38 1.72 -17.85
CA GLN A 95 7.33 2.00 -18.92
C GLN A 95 7.75 3.46 -18.94
N HIS A 96 8.99 3.71 -19.35
CA HIS A 96 9.54 5.05 -19.53
C HIS A 96 10.43 5.05 -20.77
N LYS A 97 10.19 6.00 -21.69
CA LYS A 97 10.96 6.14 -22.95
C LYS A 97 11.07 4.81 -23.73
N GLY A 98 9.97 4.07 -23.81
CA GLY A 98 9.89 2.76 -24.50
C GLY A 98 10.51 1.58 -23.74
N LYS A 99 11.19 1.81 -22.61
CA LYS A 99 11.77 0.75 -21.78
C LYS A 99 10.78 0.30 -20.71
N ASN A 100 10.64 -1.01 -20.53
CA ASN A 100 9.93 -1.59 -19.38
C ASN A 100 10.76 -1.41 -18.10
N LEU A 101 10.21 -0.72 -17.11
CA LEU A 101 10.85 -0.50 -15.81
C LEU A 101 10.47 -1.59 -14.80
N LEU A 102 9.20 -1.99 -14.81
CA LEU A 102 8.64 -2.97 -13.89
C LEU A 102 7.47 -3.68 -14.58
N THR A 103 7.36 -4.99 -14.37
CA THR A 103 6.14 -5.76 -14.57
C THR A 103 5.88 -6.52 -13.27
N TYR A 104 4.69 -6.38 -12.72
CA TYR A 104 4.31 -6.97 -11.43
C TYR A 104 2.96 -7.66 -11.54
N TYR A 105 2.87 -8.90 -11.09
CA TYR A 105 1.61 -9.63 -10.93
C TYR A 105 1.46 -10.01 -9.47
N THR A 106 0.30 -9.69 -8.93
CA THR A 106 -0.05 -9.87 -7.52
C THR A 106 -0.53 -11.30 -7.26
N GLY A 107 -0.55 -11.68 -5.98
CA GLY A 107 -1.16 -12.95 -5.56
C GLY A 107 -2.66 -12.93 -5.81
N ASP A 108 -3.31 -11.84 -5.40
CA ASP A 108 -4.74 -11.62 -5.58
C ASP A 108 -5.05 -10.59 -6.67
N PRO A 109 -6.20 -10.69 -7.36
CA PRO A 109 -6.55 -9.74 -8.40
C PRO A 109 -6.65 -8.31 -7.85
N LEU A 110 -6.12 -7.35 -8.61
CA LEU A 110 -6.27 -5.93 -8.34
C LEU A 110 -7.55 -5.36 -8.96
N TYR A 111 -8.02 -4.22 -8.44
CA TYR A 111 -9.19 -3.50 -8.91
C TYR A 111 -8.98 -1.97 -8.90
N ASN A 112 -9.98 -1.21 -8.44
CA ASN A 112 -9.86 0.22 -8.25
C ASN A 112 -9.47 0.55 -6.81
N CYS A 113 -9.16 1.81 -6.54
CA CYS A 113 -8.70 2.27 -5.24
C CYS A 113 -9.82 2.46 -4.20
N GLY A 114 -11.02 1.91 -4.43
CA GLY A 114 -12.17 2.13 -3.55
C GLY A 114 -11.93 1.66 -2.12
N ASN A 115 -11.37 0.46 -1.94
CA ASN A 115 -11.03 -0.13 -0.64
C ASN A 115 -9.99 0.68 0.14
N ILE A 116 -9.04 1.34 -0.55
CA ILE A 116 -7.98 2.14 0.08
C ILE A 116 -8.32 3.64 0.20
N THR A 117 -9.48 4.07 -0.32
CA THR A 117 -9.91 5.48 -0.29
C THR A 117 -11.28 5.69 0.32
N LEU A 118 -11.86 4.70 1.00
CA LEU A 118 -13.23 4.76 1.52
C LEU A 118 -14.25 5.04 0.41
N TRP A 119 -14.05 4.42 -0.75
CA TRP A 119 -14.89 4.56 -1.95
C TRP A 119 -14.94 5.98 -2.54
N LYS A 120 -14.06 6.89 -2.10
CA LYS A 120 -13.98 8.27 -2.60
C LYS A 120 -13.29 8.36 -3.95
N ASP A 121 -12.42 7.42 -4.29
CA ASP A 121 -11.70 7.37 -5.56
C ASP A 121 -11.83 5.97 -6.19
N LYS A 122 -12.32 5.92 -7.43
CA LYS A 122 -12.50 4.70 -8.23
C LYS A 122 -11.47 4.56 -9.36
N SER A 123 -10.39 5.33 -9.30
CA SER A 123 -9.25 5.22 -10.22
C SER A 123 -8.58 3.85 -10.08
N ARG A 124 -7.92 3.38 -11.16
CA ARG A 124 -7.19 2.09 -11.14
C ARG A 124 -6.00 2.11 -10.20
N PHE A 125 -5.38 3.28 -10.04
CA PHE A 125 -4.30 3.53 -9.11
C PHE A 125 -4.36 4.99 -8.67
N LEU A 126 -3.80 5.29 -7.50
CA LEU A 126 -3.52 6.65 -7.05
C LEU A 126 -2.09 7.02 -7.44
N GLN A 127 -1.85 8.29 -7.72
CA GLN A 127 -0.50 8.83 -7.87
C GLN A 127 -0.20 9.82 -6.74
N ILE A 128 0.89 9.58 -6.01
CA ILE A 128 1.35 10.41 -4.90
C ILE A 128 2.68 11.03 -5.30
N PRO A 129 2.76 12.36 -5.51
CA PRO A 129 4.05 12.99 -5.75
C PRO A 129 4.94 12.81 -4.51
N LEU A 130 6.24 12.52 -4.70
CA LEU A 130 7.20 12.41 -3.60
C LEU A 130 8.16 13.60 -3.63
N ASP A 131 8.79 13.82 -4.79
CA ASP A 131 9.54 15.04 -5.11
C ASP A 131 9.35 15.42 -6.59
N ASN A 132 10.23 16.27 -7.13
CA ASN A 132 10.10 16.75 -8.50
C ASN A 132 10.31 15.63 -9.56
N LYS A 133 11.11 14.61 -9.25
CA LYS A 133 11.48 13.52 -10.15
C LYS A 133 10.75 12.22 -9.86
N SER A 134 10.24 12.05 -8.64
CA SER A 134 9.69 10.80 -8.14
C SER A 134 8.24 10.88 -7.69
N PHE A 135 7.54 9.75 -7.82
CA PHE A 135 6.17 9.56 -7.35
C PHE A 135 5.95 8.11 -6.92
N ALA A 136 4.95 7.90 -6.07
CA ALA A 136 4.43 6.57 -5.77
C ALA A 136 3.13 6.32 -6.52
N LEU A 137 2.90 5.07 -6.93
CA LEU A 137 1.63 4.56 -7.40
C LEU A 137 1.06 3.59 -6.37
N CYS A 138 -0.19 3.77 -5.97
CA CYS A 138 -0.90 2.84 -5.08
C CYS A 138 -1.98 2.11 -5.88
N PHE A 139 -1.96 0.77 -5.86
CA PHE A 139 -2.95 -0.10 -6.49
C PHE A 139 -3.77 -0.79 -5.41
N GLY A 140 -5.10 -0.78 -5.54
CA GLY A 140 -6.02 -1.42 -4.60
C GLY A 140 -6.52 -2.78 -5.11
N GLY A 141 -6.59 -3.74 -4.22
CA GLY A 141 -7.03 -5.12 -4.44
C GLY A 141 -8.52 -5.25 -4.69
N TRP A 142 -8.89 -6.36 -5.32
CA TRP A 142 -10.28 -6.77 -5.49
C TRP A 142 -10.80 -7.42 -4.21
N ILE A 143 -12.02 -7.07 -3.85
CA ILE A 143 -12.80 -7.69 -2.77
C ILE A 143 -13.42 -8.97 -3.32
N TYR A 144 -12.76 -10.13 -3.13
CA TYR A 144 -13.18 -11.40 -3.72
C TYR A 144 -14.00 -12.26 -2.76
N ASP A 145 -13.48 -12.51 -1.56
CA ASP A 145 -14.16 -13.21 -0.47
C ASP A 145 -14.38 -12.25 0.72
N GLN A 146 -14.69 -12.77 1.92
CA GLN A 146 -14.98 -11.97 3.12
C GLN A 146 -13.92 -12.13 4.20
N ASP A 147 -12.90 -12.96 3.97
CA ASP A 147 -12.00 -13.45 5.01
C ASP A 147 -10.68 -12.65 5.04
N GLU A 148 -10.22 -12.16 3.88
CA GLU A 148 -8.94 -11.43 3.78
C GLU A 148 -9.11 -10.02 3.23
N ALA A 149 -8.50 -9.02 3.89
CA ALA A 149 -8.60 -7.65 3.40
C ALA A 149 -7.94 -7.57 2.00
N PRO A 150 -8.48 -6.79 1.06
CA PRO A 150 -7.90 -6.67 -0.27
C PRO A 150 -6.44 -6.18 -0.25
N GLU A 151 -5.63 -6.64 -1.20
CA GLU A 151 -4.22 -6.26 -1.35
C GLU A 151 -4.03 -4.74 -1.57
N LEU A 152 -2.92 -4.18 -1.10
CA LEU A 152 -2.42 -2.86 -1.46
C LEU A 152 -0.98 -3.01 -1.93
N VAL A 153 -0.73 -2.62 -3.18
CA VAL A 153 0.61 -2.54 -3.75
C VAL A 153 1.02 -1.09 -3.89
N ILE A 154 2.19 -0.73 -3.38
CA ILE A 154 2.79 0.59 -3.58
C ILE A 154 4.10 0.44 -4.35
N VAL A 155 4.20 1.17 -5.46
CA VAL A 155 5.40 1.23 -6.30
C VAL A 155 5.97 2.63 -6.26
N VAL A 156 7.27 2.76 -6.01
CA VAL A 156 7.99 4.04 -6.15
C VAL A 156 8.66 4.07 -7.51
N VAL A 157 8.43 5.16 -8.25
CA VAL A 157 9.03 5.45 -9.55
C VAL A 157 9.94 6.66 -9.40
N SER A 158 11.20 6.53 -9.80
CA SER A 158 12.19 7.60 -9.76
C SER A 158 13.24 7.38 -10.85
N ASP A 159 13.54 8.43 -11.62
CA ASP A 159 14.67 8.49 -12.57
C ASP A 159 14.81 7.22 -13.46
N GLY A 160 13.71 6.80 -14.08
CA GLY A 160 13.71 5.62 -14.95
C GLY A 160 13.90 4.27 -14.22
N LYS A 161 13.63 4.20 -12.92
CA LYS A 161 13.52 2.98 -12.13
C LYS A 161 12.13 2.90 -11.48
N ALA A 162 11.65 1.69 -11.25
CA ALA A 162 10.42 1.43 -10.51
C ALA A 162 10.62 0.23 -9.58
N GLN A 163 10.16 0.33 -8.34
CA GLN A 163 10.29 -0.72 -7.32
C GLN A 163 9.03 -0.84 -6.47
N VAL A 164 8.58 -2.07 -6.24
CA VAL A 164 7.52 -2.37 -5.25
C VAL A 164 8.11 -2.19 -3.86
N VAL A 165 7.55 -1.27 -3.08
CA VAL A 165 7.99 -0.91 -1.72
C VAL A 165 7.03 -1.36 -0.63
N PHE A 166 5.80 -1.67 -1.01
CA PHE A 166 4.78 -2.20 -0.11
C PHE A 166 3.90 -3.16 -0.89
N ASP A 167 3.61 -4.29 -0.30
CA ASP A 167 2.72 -5.31 -0.84
C ASP A 167 2.14 -6.13 0.33
N ASN A 168 0.94 -5.74 0.76
CA ASN A 168 0.28 -6.33 1.91
C ASN A 168 -1.23 -6.06 1.87
N TYR A 169 -2.00 -6.77 2.69
CA TYR A 169 -3.43 -6.55 2.84
C TYR A 169 -3.73 -5.18 3.48
N ALA A 170 -4.72 -4.47 2.94
CA ALA A 170 -5.15 -3.18 3.45
C ALA A 170 -6.60 -2.82 3.10
N PHE A 171 -7.39 -2.59 4.15
CA PHE A 171 -8.70 -1.95 4.06
C PHE A 171 -8.70 -0.62 4.82
N ALA A 172 -8.91 0.50 4.11
CA ALA A 172 -8.82 1.81 4.72
C ALA A 172 -10.06 2.13 5.57
N TYR A 173 -9.85 2.68 6.77
CA TYR A 173 -10.88 3.32 7.59
C TYR A 173 -10.69 4.84 7.67
N LYS A 174 -9.55 5.37 7.20
CA LYS A 174 -9.28 6.81 7.08
C LYS A 174 -8.39 7.09 5.88
N TYR A 175 -8.69 8.15 5.14
CA TYR A 175 -7.97 8.54 3.94
C TYR A 175 -7.85 10.06 3.82
N THR A 176 -6.64 10.50 3.48
CA THR A 176 -6.30 11.87 3.07
C THR A 176 -5.68 11.80 1.67
N PRO A 177 -6.23 12.50 0.67
CA PRO A 177 -5.71 12.46 -0.70
C PRO A 177 -4.36 13.18 -0.83
N ALA A 178 -3.66 12.91 -1.94
CA ALA A 178 -2.49 13.67 -2.34
C ALA A 178 -2.82 15.19 -2.45
N PRO A 179 -1.85 16.09 -2.18
CA PRO A 179 -0.42 15.83 -1.97
C PRO A 179 -0.05 15.43 -0.53
N ASN A 180 -0.93 15.65 0.45
CA ASN A 180 -0.71 15.32 1.88
C ASN A 180 -1.16 13.89 2.20
N PHE A 181 -0.81 12.96 1.31
CA PHE A 181 -1.35 11.61 1.29
C PHE A 181 -1.19 10.90 2.64
N SER A 182 -2.27 10.28 3.11
CA SER A 182 -2.22 9.29 4.18
C SER A 182 -3.37 8.31 4.09
N ILE A 183 -3.09 7.05 4.43
CA ILE A 183 -4.10 6.01 4.65
C ILE A 183 -3.92 5.45 6.05
N GLU A 184 -5.02 5.29 6.81
CA GLU A 184 -5.06 4.45 8.00
C GLU A 184 -5.95 3.25 7.68
N PHE A 185 -5.43 2.05 7.93
CA PHE A 185 -6.03 0.80 7.46
C PHE A 185 -5.85 -0.33 8.47
N VAL A 186 -6.62 -1.39 8.26
CA VAL A 186 -6.48 -2.70 8.91
C VAL A 186 -6.07 -3.72 7.86
N ASP A 187 -5.34 -4.75 8.26
CA ASP A 187 -4.95 -5.91 7.44
C ASP A 187 -5.98 -7.04 7.51
N ASP A 188 -6.85 -7.03 8.52
CA ASP A 188 -8.05 -7.87 8.64
C ASP A 188 -9.33 -7.03 8.58
N TRP A 189 -10.26 -7.45 7.74
CA TRP A 189 -11.54 -6.78 7.46
C TRP A 189 -12.77 -7.66 7.76
N SER A 190 -12.57 -8.74 8.52
CA SER A 190 -13.61 -9.64 9.00
C SER A 190 -14.84 -8.90 9.55
N GLY A 191 -16.02 -9.48 9.31
CA GLY A 191 -17.31 -8.92 9.73
C GLY A 191 -17.93 -7.88 8.78
N ILE A 192 -17.20 -7.42 7.74
CA ILE A 192 -17.79 -6.57 6.69
C ILE A 192 -18.86 -7.32 5.88
N GLY A 193 -18.74 -8.64 5.73
CA GLY A 193 -19.76 -9.46 5.09
C GLY A 193 -21.13 -9.41 5.78
N GLU A 194 -21.13 -9.35 7.11
CA GLU A 194 -22.33 -9.31 7.95
C GLU A 194 -22.92 -7.90 8.04
N ASP A 195 -22.05 -6.89 8.05
CA ASP A 195 -22.42 -5.48 8.08
C ASP A 195 -21.51 -4.70 7.13
N PRO A 196 -21.97 -4.44 5.88
CA PRO A 196 -21.19 -3.73 4.87
C PRO A 196 -20.74 -2.34 5.29
N ASP A 197 -21.37 -1.75 6.31
CA ASP A 197 -21.07 -0.42 6.85
C ASP A 197 -20.32 -0.47 8.19
N ILE A 198 -19.90 -1.66 8.65
CA ILE A 198 -19.21 -1.83 9.93
C ILE A 198 -17.96 -0.95 10.01
N TYR A 199 -17.25 -0.75 8.90
CA TYR A 199 -16.05 0.09 8.83
C TYR A 199 -16.29 1.56 9.20
N LYS A 200 -17.55 2.01 9.21
CA LYS A 200 -17.97 3.34 9.68
C LYS A 200 -18.17 3.40 11.20
N LYS A 201 -18.25 2.24 11.86
CA LYS A 201 -18.53 2.11 13.29
C LYS A 201 -17.21 2.04 14.09
N PRO A 202 -17.12 2.69 15.26
CA PRO A 202 -15.94 2.57 16.12
C PRO A 202 -15.60 1.12 16.52
N SER A 203 -16.60 0.25 16.62
CA SER A 203 -16.44 -1.17 16.95
C SER A 203 -15.60 -1.94 15.92
N PHE A 204 -15.56 -1.50 14.66
CA PHE A 204 -14.71 -2.12 13.64
C PHE A 204 -13.23 -2.02 13.98
N LEU A 205 -12.81 -1.01 14.72
CA LEU A 205 -11.39 -0.85 15.07
C LEU A 205 -11.04 -1.53 16.39
N HIS A 206 -12.02 -2.10 17.11
CA HIS A 206 -11.80 -2.69 18.42
C HIS A 206 -10.98 -4.00 18.30
N GLY A 207 -9.86 -4.08 19.03
CA GLY A 207 -8.97 -5.26 19.03
C GLY A 207 -8.08 -5.44 17.79
N ARG A 208 -8.40 -4.75 16.68
CA ARG A 208 -7.65 -4.84 15.42
C ARG A 208 -6.33 -4.08 15.48
N THR A 209 -5.31 -4.63 14.82
CA THR A 209 -4.09 -3.87 14.56
C THR A 209 -4.40 -2.82 13.50
N LYS A 210 -4.04 -1.57 13.80
CA LYS A 210 -4.18 -0.43 12.89
C LYS A 210 -2.82 -0.11 12.32
N HIS A 211 -2.83 0.30 11.07
CA HIS A 211 -1.66 0.69 10.32
C HIS A 211 -1.88 2.09 9.75
N LYS A 212 -0.78 2.81 9.50
CA LYS A 212 -0.81 4.08 8.80
C LYS A 212 0.36 4.16 7.85
N ILE A 213 0.07 4.51 6.59
CA ILE A 213 1.07 4.99 5.64
C ILE A 213 0.79 6.46 5.36
N TRP A 214 1.82 7.31 5.40
CA TRP A 214 1.70 8.73 5.07
C TRP A 214 2.92 9.25 4.35
N ARG A 215 2.73 10.28 3.54
CA ARG A 215 3.84 11.02 2.94
C ARG A 215 4.46 11.95 3.96
N GLU A 216 5.79 11.91 4.05
CA GLU A 216 6.59 12.86 4.79
C GLU A 216 7.80 13.23 3.94
N GLY A 217 7.86 14.47 3.45
CA GLY A 217 8.85 14.87 2.44
C GLY A 217 8.73 14.02 1.17
N ASN A 218 9.84 13.39 0.77
CA ASN A 218 9.94 12.53 -0.40
C ASN A 218 9.90 11.02 -0.07
N VAL A 219 9.46 10.65 1.13
CA VAL A 219 9.29 9.26 1.54
C VAL A 219 7.86 8.95 1.97
N LEU A 220 7.54 7.67 2.02
CA LEU A 220 6.33 7.15 2.65
C LEU A 220 6.73 6.51 3.99
N LYS A 221 6.15 7.02 5.07
CA LYS A 221 6.34 6.54 6.44
C LYS A 221 5.25 5.54 6.80
N TYR A 222 5.58 4.67 7.75
CA TYR A 222 4.71 3.63 8.27
C TYR A 222 4.78 3.56 9.79
N LYS A 223 3.63 3.27 10.40
CA LYS A 223 3.53 2.83 11.80
C LYS A 223 2.33 1.90 11.96
N SER A 224 2.38 1.06 13.00
CA SER A 224 1.24 0.26 13.45
C SER A 224 1.01 0.39 14.95
N TRP A 225 -0.22 0.17 15.38
CA TRP A 225 -0.64 0.26 16.78
C TRP A 225 -1.89 -0.60 17.04
N LYS A 226 -2.13 -0.94 18.30
CA LYS A 226 -3.37 -1.59 18.75
C LYS A 226 -4.47 -0.58 19.07
#